data_AF-A0A486D1H2-F1
#
_entry.id   AF-A0A486D1H2-F1
#
_cell.length_a   1.000
_cell.length_b   1.000
_cell.length_c   1.000
_cell.angle_alpha   90.00
_cell.angle_beta   90.00
_cell.angle_gamma   90.00
#
_symmetry.space_group_name_H-M   'P 1'
#
loop_
_entity.id
_entity.type
_entity.pdbx_description
1 polymer ?
#
loop_
_entity_poly.entity_id
_entity_poly.type
_entity_poly.pdbx_seq_one_letter_code
_entity_poly.pdbx_strand_id
1 'polypeptide(L)'
;MAANIVSPAQSGRFYYGCAGAAGLLAGLAIVFWFPALASWWPSDLVRVYHAMPYIMRFGVASVADIPLVAYATLTLSGFVLAFCHPGHSKLPIVAWAVHNQPSPREMVDWILRSWVLQFGFLVIIFWRFAFMGKLSSDRLMQIVGIFNDVCYLATLVLAGILLRDGWRDFQGVAAPAGNIRIPLIFALSFYLPFQLVWILLSAQQYELPLWGWLLLVPAMVGVLLARLTTVGIALCFRRWLGPQGCLRWRGPLALFSGLTVLCIGGNAVIRQILNMIK
;
A
#
# COMPACT_ATOMS: atom_id res chain seq x y z
N MET A 1 -40.02 -36.52 -14.42
CA MET A 1 -39.32 -35.23 -14.29
C MET A 1 -38.05 -35.45 -13.49
N ALA A 2 -36.92 -35.58 -14.18
CA ALA A 2 -35.61 -35.74 -13.54
C ALA A 2 -35.18 -34.38 -12.98
N ALA A 3 -35.10 -34.27 -11.66
CA ALA A 3 -34.47 -33.13 -11.01
C ALA A 3 -32.97 -33.20 -11.26
N ASN A 4 -32.47 -32.38 -12.17
CA ASN A 4 -31.03 -32.13 -12.34
C ASN A 4 -30.51 -31.47 -11.08
N ILE A 5 -30.03 -32.28 -10.14
CA ILE A 5 -29.21 -31.83 -9.02
C ILE A 5 -27.85 -31.45 -9.64
N VAL A 6 -27.72 -30.19 -10.02
CA VAL A 6 -26.41 -29.60 -10.32
C VAL A 6 -25.58 -29.74 -9.05
N SER A 7 -24.53 -30.55 -9.13
CA SER A 7 -23.58 -30.78 -8.05
C SER A 7 -23.12 -29.44 -7.44
N PRO A 8 -23.16 -29.26 -6.10
CA PRO A 8 -22.69 -28.05 -5.43
C PRO A 8 -21.26 -27.65 -5.83
N ALA A 9 -20.44 -28.62 -6.24
CA ALA A 9 -19.05 -28.43 -6.65
C ALA A 9 -18.88 -27.64 -7.96
N GLN A 10 -19.84 -27.71 -8.90
CA GLN A 10 -19.79 -26.93 -10.14
C GLN A 10 -20.09 -25.45 -9.88
N SER A 11 -21.03 -25.14 -8.99
CA SER A 11 -21.35 -23.76 -8.61
C SER A 11 -20.18 -23.07 -7.90
N GLY A 12 -19.45 -23.80 -7.04
CA GLY A 12 -18.29 -23.30 -6.33
C GLY A 12 -17.18 -22.86 -7.29
N ARG A 13 -16.79 -23.72 -8.23
CA ARG A 13 -15.70 -23.46 -9.20
C ARG A 13 -15.96 -22.27 -10.11
N PHE A 14 -17.23 -22.01 -10.45
CA PHE A 14 -17.63 -20.82 -11.22
C PHE A 14 -17.26 -19.52 -10.49
N TYR A 15 -17.52 -19.43 -9.18
CA TYR A 15 -17.17 -18.25 -8.39
C TYR A 15 -15.66 -18.00 -8.32
N TYR A 16 -14.83 -19.04 -8.26
CA TYR A 16 -13.37 -18.90 -8.32
C TYR A 16 -12.91 -18.38 -9.68
N GLY A 17 -13.46 -18.92 -10.78
CA GLY A 17 -13.16 -18.45 -12.13
C GLY A 17 -13.53 -16.98 -12.34
N CYS A 18 -14.73 -16.57 -11.91
CA CYS A 18 -15.17 -15.18 -11.97
C CYS A 18 -14.31 -14.26 -11.11
N ALA A 19 -13.95 -14.68 -9.89
CA ALA A 19 -13.11 -13.87 -9.00
C ALA A 19 -11.69 -13.70 -9.57
N GLY A 20 -11.13 -14.77 -10.15
CA GLY A 20 -9.84 -14.72 -10.81
C GLY A 20 -9.86 -13.78 -12.03
N ALA A 21 -10.85 -13.94 -12.92
CA ALA A 21 -11.02 -13.08 -14.08
C ALA A 21 -11.24 -11.61 -13.69
N ALA A 22 -12.06 -11.34 -12.67
CA ALA A 22 -12.27 -10.00 -12.14
C ALA A 22 -10.98 -9.41 -11.57
N GLY A 23 -10.17 -10.21 -10.86
CA GLY A 23 -8.89 -9.77 -10.31
C GLY A 23 -7.89 -9.39 -11.40
N LEU A 24 -7.82 -10.21 -12.46
CA LEU A 24 -7.00 -9.94 -13.65
C LEU A 24 -7.46 -8.67 -14.38
N LEU A 25 -8.76 -8.55 -14.64
CA LEU A 25 -9.35 -7.38 -15.31
C LEU A 25 -9.11 -6.10 -14.51
N ALA A 26 -9.32 -6.13 -13.19
CA ALA A 26 -9.04 -4.99 -12.32
C ALA A 26 -7.56 -4.62 -12.33
N GLY A 27 -6.67 -5.60 -12.25
CA GLY A 27 -5.22 -5.40 -12.30
C GLY A 27 -4.76 -4.78 -13.62
N LEU A 28 -5.19 -5.35 -14.75
CA LEU A 28 -4.91 -4.83 -16.09
C LEU A 28 -5.51 -3.45 -16.29
N ALA A 29 -6.70 -3.20 -15.77
CA ALA A 29 -7.34 -1.90 -15.87
C ALA A 29 -6.56 -0.80 -15.17
N ILE A 30 -6.06 -1.11 -13.97
CA ILE A 30 -5.16 -0.21 -13.22
C ILE A 30 -3.88 0.04 -14.02
N VAL A 31 -3.25 -1.00 -14.55
CA VAL A 31 -2.00 -0.89 -15.33
C VAL A 31 -2.17 -0.06 -16.60
N PHE A 32 -3.28 -0.23 -17.32
CA PHE A 32 -3.49 0.36 -18.65
C PHE A 32 -4.11 1.76 -18.60
N TRP A 33 -5.22 1.95 -17.88
CA TRP A 33 -5.93 3.23 -17.83
C TRP A 33 -5.44 4.16 -16.74
N PHE A 34 -4.74 3.63 -15.75
CA PHE A 34 -4.24 4.40 -14.62
C PHE A 34 -2.73 4.23 -14.41
N PRO A 35 -1.88 4.45 -15.44
CA PRO A 35 -0.45 4.16 -15.37
C PRO A 35 0.29 5.00 -14.32
N ALA A 36 -0.15 6.23 -14.05
CA ALA A 36 0.38 7.09 -12.98
C ALA A 36 0.02 6.59 -11.56
N LEU A 37 -0.99 5.74 -11.47
CA LEU A 37 -1.47 5.10 -10.23
C LEU A 37 -0.99 3.64 -10.12
N ALA A 38 -0.61 3.03 -11.24
CA ALA A 38 0.06 1.73 -11.35
C ALA A 38 1.58 1.85 -11.19
N SER A 39 2.15 3.04 -11.44
CA SER A 39 3.49 3.38 -10.97
C SER A 39 3.40 3.67 -9.47
N TRP A 40 4.34 3.12 -8.69
CA TRP A 40 4.42 3.44 -7.27
C TRP A 40 5.18 4.75 -7.02
N TRP A 41 5.48 5.44 -8.11
CA TRP A 41 6.05 6.77 -8.20
C TRP A 41 5.06 7.66 -8.96
N PRO A 42 3.92 8.02 -8.37
CA PRO A 42 3.06 9.00 -9.00
C PRO A 42 3.83 10.32 -8.99
N SER A 43 4.30 10.78 -10.15
CA SER A 43 4.63 12.19 -10.35
C SER A 43 3.42 13.09 -10.06
N ASP A 44 2.20 12.56 -10.27
CA ASP A 44 1.01 13.38 -10.48
C ASP A 44 -0.10 13.22 -9.42
N LEU A 45 0.06 12.37 -8.39
CA LEU A 45 -0.95 12.31 -7.31
C LEU A 45 -0.73 13.40 -6.27
N VAL A 46 -1.68 14.35 -6.26
CA VAL A 46 -1.94 15.39 -5.25
C VAL A 46 -0.69 15.85 -4.51
N ARG A 47 0.11 16.69 -5.20
CA ARG A 47 0.97 17.81 -4.76
C ARG A 47 1.50 17.87 -3.30
N VAL A 48 1.77 16.75 -2.64
CA VAL A 48 2.49 16.71 -1.35
C VAL A 48 3.88 17.34 -1.51
N TYR A 49 4.52 17.19 -2.68
CA TYR A 49 5.83 17.76 -3.00
C TYR A 49 5.82 19.29 -3.19
N HIS A 50 4.68 19.90 -3.50
CA HIS A 50 4.57 21.37 -3.59
C HIS A 50 4.40 22.03 -2.22
N ALA A 51 4.27 21.26 -1.13
CA ALA A 51 4.05 21.84 0.20
C ALA A 51 5.16 22.80 0.61
N MET A 52 6.43 22.47 0.36
CA MET A 52 7.56 23.34 0.69
C MET A 52 7.59 24.62 -0.17
N PRO A 53 7.57 24.56 -1.52
CA PRO A 53 7.43 25.75 -2.35
C PRO A 53 6.17 26.58 -2.06
N TYR A 54 5.05 25.94 -1.72
CA TYR A 54 3.80 26.59 -1.34
C TYR A 54 3.95 27.35 -0.02
N ILE A 55 4.56 26.75 1.00
CA ILE A 55 4.83 27.39 2.29
C ILE A 55 5.83 28.54 2.14
N MET A 56 6.85 28.41 1.30
CA MET A 56 7.77 29.51 1.00
C MET A 56 7.11 30.66 0.24
N ARG A 57 6.12 30.38 -0.62
CA ARG A 57 5.31 31.43 -1.26
C ARG A 57 4.49 32.26 -0.28
N PHE A 58 4.21 31.76 0.92
CA PHE A 58 3.58 32.57 1.97
C PHE A 58 4.55 33.52 2.67
N GLY A 59 5.85 33.54 2.31
CA GLY A 59 6.83 34.45 2.90
C GLY A 59 7.05 34.23 4.39
N VAL A 60 6.77 33.01 4.86
CA VAL A 60 6.75 32.63 6.28
C VAL A 60 8.18 32.63 6.81
N ALA A 61 8.51 33.57 7.70
CA ALA A 61 9.84 33.69 8.29
C ALA A 61 10.06 32.70 9.45
N SER A 62 8.97 32.20 10.06
CA SER A 62 9.01 31.31 11.22
C SER A 62 8.01 30.17 11.11
N VAL A 63 8.34 29.03 11.69
CA VAL A 63 7.44 27.86 11.80
C VAL A 63 6.10 28.22 12.44
N ALA A 64 6.10 29.16 13.38
CA ALA A 64 4.89 29.59 14.09
C ALA A 64 3.84 30.23 13.17
N ASP A 65 4.26 30.72 12.00
CA ASP A 65 3.38 31.44 11.07
C ASP A 65 2.83 30.51 9.96
N ILE A 66 3.15 29.21 10.00
CA ILE A 66 2.56 28.23 9.07
C ILE A 66 1.06 28.09 9.38
N PRO A 67 0.17 28.40 8.43
CA PRO A 67 -1.25 28.41 8.72
C PRO A 67 -1.78 26.99 8.93
N LEU A 68 -2.73 26.81 9.85
CA LEU A 68 -3.34 25.51 10.18
C LEU A 68 -3.86 24.77 8.93
N VAL A 69 -4.36 25.52 7.94
CA VAL A 69 -4.83 24.97 6.65
C VAL A 69 -3.74 24.20 5.90
N ALA A 70 -2.47 24.57 6.03
CA ALA A 70 -1.36 23.85 5.40
C ALA A 70 -1.17 22.46 6.02
N TYR A 71 -1.24 22.36 7.35
CA TYR A 71 -1.19 21.08 8.07
C TYR A 71 -2.40 20.20 7.75
N ALA A 72 -3.61 20.77 7.68
CA ALA A 72 -4.81 20.06 7.28
C ALA A 72 -4.70 19.53 5.83
N THR A 73 -4.21 20.37 4.92
CA THR A 73 -3.98 20.00 3.51
C THR A 73 -2.97 18.88 3.40
N LEU A 74 -1.87 18.93 4.15
CA LEU A 74 -0.86 17.86 4.17
C LEU A 74 -1.42 16.55 4.72
N THR A 75 -2.21 16.61 5.79
CA THR A 75 -2.89 15.45 6.37
C THR A 75 -3.84 14.82 5.36
N LEU A 76 -4.69 15.63 4.72
CA LEU A 76 -5.58 15.15 3.67
C LEU A 76 -4.80 14.58 2.49
N SER A 77 -3.70 15.20 2.10
CA SER A 77 -2.89 14.74 0.97
C SER A 77 -2.24 13.39 1.28
N GLY A 78 -1.68 13.21 2.47
CA GLY A 78 -1.15 11.92 2.94
C GLY A 78 -2.23 10.84 3.03
N PHE A 79 -3.43 11.22 3.47
CA PHE A 79 -4.60 10.33 3.47
C PHE A 79 -4.96 9.90 2.06
N VAL A 80 -5.18 10.83 1.13
CA VAL A 80 -5.55 10.55 -0.26
C VAL A 80 -4.44 9.75 -0.96
N LEU A 81 -3.17 10.06 -0.68
CA LEU A 81 -2.05 9.30 -1.19
C LEU A 81 -2.12 7.84 -0.74
N ALA A 82 -2.27 7.56 0.55
CA ALA A 82 -2.35 6.18 1.01
C ALA A 82 -3.68 5.49 0.69
N PHE A 83 -4.80 6.23 0.69
CA PHE A 83 -6.15 5.70 0.54
C PHE A 83 -6.61 5.59 -0.92
N CYS A 84 -6.17 6.46 -1.83
CA CYS A 84 -6.62 6.42 -3.22
C CYS A 84 -5.59 5.79 -4.16
N HIS A 85 -4.32 5.62 -3.73
CA HIS A 85 -3.32 4.95 -4.55
C HIS A 85 -3.66 3.45 -4.68
N PRO A 86 -3.99 2.95 -5.89
CA PRO A 86 -4.52 1.61 -6.11
C PRO A 86 -3.45 0.52 -5.97
N GLY A 87 -2.16 0.90 -6.01
CA GLY A 87 -1.06 -0.03 -5.73
C GLY A 87 -0.93 -0.47 -4.26
N HIS A 88 -1.54 0.22 -3.27
CA HIS A 88 -1.11 0.03 -1.87
C HIS A 88 -2.15 -0.03 -0.76
N SER A 89 -1.76 -0.84 0.23
CA SER A 89 -2.31 -1.06 1.58
C SER A 89 -3.72 -1.63 1.63
N LYS A 90 -4.62 -1.21 0.75
CA LYS A 90 -6.04 -1.57 0.81
C LYS A 90 -6.30 -3.04 0.54
N LEU A 91 -5.90 -3.49 -0.65
CA LEU A 91 -6.08 -4.89 -1.05
C LEU A 91 -5.36 -5.85 -0.08
N PRO A 92 -4.08 -5.64 0.30
CA PRO A 92 -3.43 -6.49 1.29
C PRO A 92 -4.10 -6.49 2.68
N ILE A 93 -4.55 -5.34 3.19
CA ILE A 93 -5.22 -5.26 4.50
C ILE A 93 -6.58 -5.98 4.46
N VAL A 94 -7.38 -5.74 3.41
CA VAL A 94 -8.67 -6.42 3.23
C VAL A 94 -8.48 -7.92 3.03
N ALA A 95 -7.51 -8.32 2.20
CA ALA A 95 -7.14 -9.72 2.01
C ALA A 95 -6.72 -10.34 3.33
N TRP A 96 -5.92 -9.66 4.16
CA TRP A 96 -5.52 -10.17 5.48
C TRP A 96 -6.70 -10.34 6.42
N ALA A 97 -7.62 -9.37 6.45
CA ALA A 97 -8.82 -9.40 7.28
C ALA A 97 -9.74 -10.59 6.98
N VAL A 98 -9.85 -10.98 5.71
CA VAL A 98 -10.71 -12.09 5.28
C VAL A 98 -9.95 -13.43 5.29
N HIS A 99 -8.68 -13.43 4.89
CA HIS A 99 -7.87 -14.64 4.71
C HIS A 99 -7.38 -15.23 6.03
N ASN A 100 -6.79 -14.41 6.90
CA ASN A 100 -6.27 -14.86 8.19
C ASN A 100 -7.19 -14.53 9.37
N GLN A 101 -8.25 -13.74 9.15
CA GLN A 101 -9.27 -13.39 10.14
C GLN A 101 -8.71 -12.91 11.51
N PRO A 102 -7.68 -12.05 11.55
CA PRO A 102 -7.08 -11.55 12.79
C PRO A 102 -8.10 -10.85 13.68
N SER A 103 -7.81 -10.71 14.98
CA SER A 103 -8.68 -9.92 15.86
C SER A 103 -8.61 -8.42 15.50
N PRO A 104 -9.66 -7.61 15.76
CA PRO A 104 -9.63 -6.17 15.49
C PRO A 104 -8.46 -5.45 16.17
N ARG A 105 -8.15 -5.84 17.41
CA ARG A 105 -7.00 -5.30 18.17
C ARG A 105 -5.68 -5.63 17.48
N GLU A 106 -5.53 -6.87 17.05
CA GLU A 106 -4.34 -7.32 16.32
C GLU A 106 -4.18 -6.55 15.01
N MET A 107 -5.27 -6.33 14.25
CA MET A 107 -5.21 -5.51 13.04
C MET A 107 -4.68 -4.10 13.32
N VAL A 108 -5.23 -3.41 14.32
CA VAL A 108 -4.80 -2.05 14.68
C VAL A 108 -3.35 -2.05 15.15
N ASP A 109 -2.95 -2.97 16.03
CA ASP A 109 -1.57 -3.07 16.54
C ASP A 109 -0.55 -3.25 15.41
N TRP A 110 -0.81 -4.16 14.48
CA TRP A 110 0.11 -4.39 13.36
C TRP A 110 0.15 -3.24 12.36
N ILE A 111 -0.97 -2.56 12.12
CA ILE A 111 -0.98 -1.34 11.30
C ILE A 111 -0.13 -0.25 11.96
N LEU A 112 -0.28 -0.03 13.27
CA LEU A 112 0.53 0.93 14.01
C LEU A 112 2.02 0.58 13.95
N ARG A 113 2.39 -0.70 14.18
CA ARG A 113 3.79 -1.16 14.05
C ARG A 113 4.35 -0.89 12.66
N SER A 114 3.60 -1.21 11.61
CA SER A 114 4.06 -0.98 10.23
C SER A 114 4.22 0.52 9.92
N TRP A 115 3.34 1.36 10.47
CA TRP A 115 3.41 2.80 10.33
C TRP A 115 4.61 3.39 11.10
N VAL A 116 4.84 2.95 12.34
CA VAL A 116 6.01 3.37 13.14
C VAL A 116 7.30 2.96 12.43
N LEU A 117 7.37 1.76 11.86
CA LEU A 117 8.54 1.33 11.09
C LEU A 117 8.75 2.21 9.86
N GLN A 118 7.72 2.47 9.06
CA GLN A 118 7.80 3.35 7.88
C GLN A 118 8.25 4.76 8.26
N PHE A 119 7.62 5.33 9.29
CA PHE A 119 7.96 6.65 9.80
C PHE A 119 9.40 6.68 10.32
N GLY A 120 9.80 5.67 11.10
CA GLY A 120 11.16 5.51 11.61
C GLY A 120 12.21 5.41 10.50
N PHE A 121 11.93 4.69 9.41
CA PHE A 121 12.84 4.63 8.26
C PHE A 121 13.00 5.99 7.59
N LEU A 122 11.90 6.71 7.32
CA LEU A 122 11.96 8.09 6.83
C LEU A 122 12.74 8.98 7.80
N VAL A 123 12.58 8.76 9.10
CA VAL A 123 13.28 9.49 10.14
C VAL A 123 14.80 9.29 10.04
N ILE A 124 15.24 8.03 10.00
CA ILE A 124 16.66 7.66 9.96
C ILE A 124 17.31 8.12 8.65
N ILE A 125 16.64 7.89 7.52
CA ILE A 125 17.13 8.30 6.20
C ILE A 125 17.38 9.80 6.19
N PHE A 126 16.40 10.61 6.60
CA PHE A 126 16.53 12.06 6.55
C PHE A 126 17.42 12.61 7.66
N TRP A 127 17.46 12.02 8.86
CA TRP A 127 18.42 12.42 9.90
C TRP A 127 19.87 12.31 9.40
N ARG A 128 20.21 11.18 8.75
CA ARG A 128 21.54 10.97 8.18
C ARG A 128 21.82 11.86 6.97
N PHE A 129 20.79 12.32 6.28
CA PHE A 129 20.89 13.23 5.15
C PHE A 129 21.07 14.69 5.61
N ALA A 130 20.17 15.16 6.48
CA ALA A 130 20.04 16.55 6.93
C ALA A 130 21.11 17.00 7.94
N PHE A 131 21.53 16.13 8.87
CA PHE A 131 22.46 16.53 9.94
C PHE A 131 23.90 16.07 9.72
N MET A 132 24.11 14.97 8.98
CA MET A 132 25.44 14.42 8.77
C MET A 132 26.06 14.85 7.43
N GLY A 133 25.30 15.48 6.52
CA GLY A 133 25.78 16.08 5.26
C GLY A 133 26.50 15.14 4.30
N LYS A 134 26.38 13.81 4.52
CA LYS A 134 27.29 12.80 3.92
C LYS A 134 26.67 11.98 2.80
N LEU A 135 25.40 12.19 2.46
CA LEU A 135 24.75 11.49 1.35
C LEU A 135 24.44 12.45 0.21
N SER A 136 24.82 12.09 -1.01
CA SER A 136 24.35 12.79 -2.21
C SER A 136 22.87 12.45 -2.51
N SER A 137 22.20 13.31 -3.28
CA SER A 137 20.83 13.06 -3.76
C SER A 137 20.74 11.70 -4.48
N ASP A 138 21.72 11.36 -5.31
CA ASP A 138 21.74 10.09 -6.04
C ASP A 138 21.79 8.87 -5.11
N ARG A 139 22.62 8.93 -4.06
CA ARG A 139 22.70 7.87 -3.04
C ARG A 139 21.40 7.73 -2.27
N LEU A 140 20.70 8.84 -1.99
CA LEU A 140 19.40 8.80 -1.34
C LEU A 140 18.36 8.13 -2.25
N MET A 141 18.32 8.51 -3.52
CA MET A 141 17.41 7.93 -4.50
C MET A 141 17.64 6.42 -4.65
N GLN A 142 18.89 5.97 -4.62
CA GLN A 142 19.23 4.55 -4.57
C GLN A 142 18.68 3.86 -3.32
N ILE A 143 18.87 4.44 -2.12
CA ILE A 143 18.35 3.86 -0.87
C ILE A 143 16.82 3.76 -0.88
N VAL A 144 16.15 4.82 -1.33
CA VAL A 144 14.68 4.83 -1.48
C VAL A 144 14.23 3.79 -2.49
N GLY A 145 14.96 3.64 -3.60
CA GLY A 145 14.77 2.56 -4.57
C GLY A 145 14.81 1.19 -3.91
N ILE A 146 15.89 0.89 -3.17
CA ILE A 146 16.07 -0.39 -2.48
C ILE A 146 14.91 -0.69 -1.52
N PHE A 147 14.47 0.28 -0.71
CA PHE A 147 13.34 0.06 0.19
C PHE A 147 12.03 -0.19 -0.57
N ASN A 148 11.79 0.54 -1.64
CA ASN A 148 10.64 0.28 -2.50
C ASN A 148 10.74 -1.10 -3.18
N ASP A 149 11.92 -1.57 -3.57
CA ASP A 149 12.15 -2.93 -4.08
C ASP A 149 11.82 -4.01 -3.04
N VAL A 150 12.20 -3.79 -1.79
CA VAL A 150 11.79 -4.66 -0.67
C VAL A 150 10.26 -4.67 -0.53
N CYS A 151 9.61 -3.52 -0.66
CA CYS A 151 8.15 -3.40 -0.66
C CYS A 151 7.51 -4.18 -1.82
N TYR A 152 8.07 -4.09 -3.04
CA TYR A 152 7.62 -4.84 -4.21
C TYR A 152 7.73 -6.34 -3.99
N LEU A 153 8.88 -6.82 -3.55
CA LEU A 153 9.11 -8.23 -3.27
C LEU A 153 8.15 -8.74 -2.20
N ALA A 154 7.96 -8.01 -1.11
CA ALA A 154 7.02 -8.38 -0.07
C ALA A 154 5.57 -8.46 -0.59
N THR A 155 5.19 -7.52 -1.47
CA THR A 155 3.87 -7.48 -2.11
C THR A 155 3.67 -8.65 -3.08
N LEU A 156 4.70 -9.04 -3.83
CA LEU A 156 4.67 -10.21 -4.70
C LEU A 156 4.63 -11.52 -3.92
N VAL A 157 5.37 -11.64 -2.81
CA VAL A 157 5.29 -12.78 -1.90
C VAL A 157 3.89 -12.91 -1.32
N LEU A 158 3.27 -11.80 -0.90
CA LEU A 158 1.89 -11.76 -0.44
C LEU A 158 0.92 -12.25 -1.53
N ALA A 159 1.06 -11.76 -2.77
CA ALA A 159 0.24 -12.22 -3.89
C ALA A 159 0.45 -13.72 -4.16
N GLY A 160 1.69 -14.20 -4.15
CA GLY A 160 2.01 -15.61 -4.35
C GLY A 160 1.37 -16.53 -3.30
N ILE A 161 1.37 -16.12 -2.03
CA ILE A 161 0.69 -16.86 -0.95
C ILE A 161 -0.82 -16.91 -1.20
N LEU A 162 -1.44 -15.76 -1.53
CA LEU A 162 -2.87 -15.68 -1.80
C LEU A 162 -3.28 -16.52 -3.01
N LEU A 163 -2.51 -16.49 -4.09
CA LEU A 163 -2.75 -17.30 -5.29
C LEU A 163 -2.59 -18.78 -5.00
N ARG A 164 -1.53 -19.16 -4.28
CA ARG A 164 -1.31 -20.55 -3.86
C ARG A 164 -2.48 -21.06 -3.03
N ASP A 165 -2.91 -20.30 -2.03
CA ASP A 165 -3.99 -20.72 -1.14
C ASP A 165 -5.35 -20.73 -1.86
N GLY A 166 -5.66 -19.71 -2.66
CA GLY A 166 -6.88 -19.66 -3.45
C GLY A 166 -6.95 -20.80 -4.49
N TRP A 167 -5.80 -21.17 -5.08
CA TRP A 167 -5.71 -22.31 -5.99
C TRP A 167 -5.87 -23.65 -5.27
N ARG A 168 -5.27 -23.83 -4.09
CA ARG A 168 -5.45 -25.04 -3.26
C ARG A 168 -6.91 -25.20 -2.81
N ASP A 169 -7.54 -24.11 -2.39
CA ASP A 169 -8.96 -24.09 -2.03
C ASP A 169 -9.83 -24.45 -3.24
N PHE A 170 -9.51 -23.95 -4.44
CA PHE A 170 -10.17 -24.34 -5.69
C PHE A 170 -10.03 -25.83 -6.02
N GLN A 171 -8.85 -26.41 -5.75
CA GLN A 171 -8.57 -27.84 -5.90
C GLN A 171 -9.23 -28.70 -4.81
N GLY A 172 -9.81 -28.11 -3.77
CA GLY A 172 -10.40 -28.82 -2.64
C GLY A 172 -9.38 -29.40 -1.66
N VAL A 173 -8.13 -28.92 -1.69
CA VAL A 173 -7.06 -29.37 -0.79
C VAL A 173 -7.19 -28.67 0.55
N ALA A 174 -7.68 -29.38 1.57
CA ALA A 174 -7.76 -28.85 2.93
C ALA A 174 -6.37 -28.56 3.50
N ALA A 175 -6.06 -27.28 3.72
CA ALA A 175 -4.80 -26.85 4.31
C ALA A 175 -4.98 -25.57 5.12
N PRO A 176 -4.14 -25.35 6.16
CA PRO A 176 -4.13 -24.08 6.87
C PRO A 176 -3.76 -22.95 5.93
N ALA A 177 -4.37 -21.79 6.16
CA ALA A 177 -4.05 -20.55 5.43
C ALA A 177 -2.57 -20.21 5.60
N GLY A 178 -1.91 -19.86 4.50
CA GLY A 178 -0.65 -19.13 4.57
C GLY A 178 -0.84 -17.84 5.34
N ASN A 179 0.11 -17.55 6.23
CA ASN A 179 0.09 -16.33 7.03
C ASN A 179 0.66 -15.17 6.20
N ILE A 180 -0.19 -14.26 5.73
CA ILE A 180 0.25 -13.11 4.93
C ILE A 180 0.68 -11.90 5.77
N ARG A 181 0.64 -12.03 7.10
CA ARG A 181 0.98 -10.95 8.05
C ARG A 181 2.39 -10.39 7.86
N ILE A 182 3.41 -11.25 7.77
CA ILE A 182 4.80 -10.80 7.64
C ILE A 182 5.02 -10.07 6.31
N PRO A 183 4.66 -10.66 5.14
CA PRO A 183 4.70 -9.94 3.87
C PRO A 183 3.91 -8.63 3.89
N LEU A 184 2.73 -8.60 4.54
CA LEU A 184 1.93 -7.39 4.69
C LEU A 184 2.69 -6.28 5.43
N ILE A 185 3.31 -6.61 6.57
CA ILE A 185 4.05 -5.60 7.35
C ILE A 185 5.21 -5.06 6.54
N PHE A 186 5.96 -5.90 5.84
CA PHE A 186 7.05 -5.44 4.99
C PHE A 186 6.54 -4.54 3.86
N ALA A 187 5.45 -4.95 3.18
CA ALA A 187 4.82 -4.14 2.15
C ALA A 187 4.35 -2.78 2.69
N LEU A 188 3.80 -2.71 3.89
CA LEU A 188 3.36 -1.45 4.50
C LEU A 188 4.52 -0.59 5.04
N SER A 189 5.54 -1.22 5.62
CA SER A 189 6.63 -0.53 6.32
C SER A 189 7.66 0.06 5.36
N PHE A 190 7.91 -0.62 4.24
CA PHE A 190 8.92 -0.21 3.27
C PHE A 190 8.36 0.56 2.09
N TYR A 191 7.05 0.80 2.08
CA TYR A 191 6.46 1.71 1.10
C TYR A 191 6.90 3.14 1.43
N LEU A 192 7.79 3.70 0.63
CA LEU A 192 8.28 5.06 0.79
C LEU A 192 7.80 5.89 -0.40
N PRO A 193 6.58 6.48 -0.33
CA PRO A 193 6.09 7.35 -1.39
C PRO A 193 7.10 8.43 -1.70
N PHE A 194 7.44 8.56 -2.98
CA PHE A 194 8.41 9.52 -3.48
C PHE A 194 8.10 10.95 -3.02
N GLN A 195 6.81 11.29 -2.88
CA GLN A 195 6.35 12.59 -2.42
C GLN A 195 6.75 12.90 -0.97
N LEU A 196 6.78 11.89 -0.08
CA LEU A 196 7.20 12.08 1.32
C LEU A 196 8.72 12.30 1.39
N VAL A 197 9.48 11.58 0.57
CA VAL A 197 10.92 11.78 0.43
C VAL A 197 11.21 13.19 -0.12
N TRP A 198 10.41 13.67 -1.07
CA TRP A 198 10.56 15.02 -1.62
C TRP A 198 10.32 16.14 -0.61
N ILE A 199 9.33 16.03 0.28
CA ILE A 199 9.13 17.04 1.35
C ILE A 199 10.43 17.25 2.11
N LEU A 200 11.08 16.14 2.46
CA LEU A 200 12.32 16.12 3.22
C LEU A 200 13.49 16.68 2.39
N LEU A 201 13.65 16.23 1.14
CA LEU A 201 14.65 16.75 0.21
C LEU A 201 14.54 18.26 -0.01
N SER A 202 13.33 18.75 -0.27
CA SER A 202 13.06 20.17 -0.44
C SER A 202 13.44 20.94 0.83
N ALA A 203 13.05 20.46 2.02
CA ALA A 203 13.43 21.10 3.27
C ALA A 203 14.95 21.27 3.43
N GLN A 204 15.74 20.30 2.98
CA GLN A 204 17.20 20.44 2.97
C GLN A 204 17.70 21.47 1.96
N GLN A 205 17.18 21.48 0.73
CA GLN A 205 17.62 22.43 -0.30
C GLN A 205 17.48 23.88 0.16
N TYR A 206 16.52 24.14 1.04
CA TYR A 206 16.28 25.45 1.63
C TYR A 206 16.90 25.62 3.03
N GLU A 207 17.77 24.69 3.48
CA GLU A 207 18.45 24.72 4.78
C GLU A 207 17.51 24.78 6.00
N LEU A 208 16.30 24.22 5.88
CA LEU A 208 15.25 24.26 6.90
C LEU A 208 14.83 22.84 7.33
N PRO A 209 15.72 22.04 7.95
CA PRO A 209 15.44 20.64 8.26
C PRO A 209 14.29 20.44 9.25
N LEU A 210 14.10 21.38 10.20
CA LEU A 210 12.98 21.37 11.13
C LEU A 210 11.63 21.46 10.40
N TRP A 211 11.56 22.26 9.33
CA TRP A 211 10.35 22.41 8.54
C TRP A 211 10.01 21.11 7.82
N GLY A 212 11.01 20.41 7.29
CA GLY A 212 10.84 19.10 6.64
C GLY A 212 10.12 18.11 7.56
N TRP A 213 10.54 18.04 8.82
CA TRP A 213 9.88 17.19 9.82
C TRP A 213 8.45 17.60 10.11
N LEU A 214 8.23 18.90 10.35
CA LEU A 214 6.92 19.42 10.70
C LEU A 214 5.89 19.26 9.58
N LEU A 215 6.33 19.21 8.32
CA LEU A 215 5.46 18.92 7.18
C LEU A 215 5.31 17.42 6.90
N LEU A 216 6.33 16.62 7.22
CA LEU A 216 6.24 15.16 7.08
C LEU A 216 5.22 14.56 8.05
N VAL A 217 5.23 15.00 9.32
CA VAL A 217 4.36 14.49 10.38
C VAL A 217 2.87 14.49 9.99
N PRO A 218 2.24 15.63 9.58
CA PRO A 218 0.84 15.64 9.20
C PRO A 218 0.55 14.71 8.01
N ALA A 219 1.44 14.65 7.01
CA ALA A 219 1.29 13.73 5.89
C ALA A 219 1.30 12.26 6.36
N MET A 220 2.19 11.91 7.29
CA MET A 220 2.26 10.58 7.88
C MET A 220 1.05 10.25 8.77
N VAL A 221 0.50 11.23 9.49
CA VAL A 221 -0.80 11.08 10.18
C VAL A 221 -1.89 10.76 9.17
N GLY A 222 -1.92 11.45 8.01
CA GLY A 222 -2.82 11.13 6.91
C GLY A 222 -2.70 9.67 6.43
N VAL A 223 -1.46 9.20 6.23
CA VAL A 223 -1.18 7.80 5.85
C VAL A 223 -1.72 6.82 6.90
N LEU A 224 -1.55 7.11 8.19
CA LEU A 224 -2.09 6.28 9.26
C LEU A 224 -3.62 6.23 9.22
N LEU A 225 -4.26 7.40 9.11
CA LEU A 225 -5.72 7.50 9.02
C LEU A 225 -6.28 6.71 7.83
N ALA A 226 -5.60 6.73 6.68
CA ALA A 226 -5.98 5.93 5.52
C ALA A 226 -5.93 4.42 5.79
N ARG A 227 -4.87 3.96 6.46
CA ARG A 227 -4.73 2.53 6.83
C ARG A 227 -5.76 2.12 7.87
N LEU A 228 -6.01 2.93 8.88
CA LEU A 228 -7.04 2.67 9.89
C LEU A 228 -8.45 2.69 9.29
N THR A 229 -8.72 3.59 8.35
CA THR A 229 -9.97 3.62 7.58
C THR A 229 -10.14 2.33 6.78
N THR A 230 -9.07 1.87 6.14
CA THR A 230 -9.05 0.58 5.44
C THR A 230 -9.34 -0.59 6.39
N VAL A 231 -8.75 -0.60 7.59
CA VAL A 231 -9.08 -1.60 8.62
C VAL A 231 -10.56 -1.53 9.00
N GLY A 232 -11.10 -0.34 9.23
CA GLY A 232 -12.52 -0.13 9.52
C GLY A 232 -13.42 -0.70 8.42
N ILE A 233 -13.12 -0.39 7.16
CA ILE A 233 -13.84 -0.93 5.99
C ILE A 233 -13.73 -2.46 5.95
N ALA A 234 -12.54 -3.02 6.16
CA ALA A 234 -12.31 -4.46 6.14
C ALA A 234 -13.08 -5.18 7.26
N LEU A 235 -13.17 -4.57 8.44
CA LEU A 235 -13.95 -5.09 9.57
C LEU A 235 -15.46 -5.01 9.30
N CYS A 236 -15.94 -3.90 8.73
CA CYS A 236 -17.34 -3.78 8.30
C CYS A 236 -17.69 -4.84 7.25
N PHE A 237 -16.82 -5.04 6.26
CA PHE A 237 -16.98 -6.07 5.24
C PHE A 237 -17.02 -7.48 5.84
N ARG A 238 -16.10 -7.79 6.77
CA ARG A 238 -16.09 -9.06 7.51
C ARG A 238 -17.37 -9.27 8.32
N ARG A 239 -17.86 -8.22 8.99
CA ARG A 239 -19.11 -8.27 9.76
C ARG A 239 -20.32 -8.52 8.87
N TRP A 240 -20.35 -7.90 7.69
CA TRP A 240 -21.40 -8.10 6.70
C TRP A 240 -21.40 -9.52 6.12
N LEU A 241 -20.23 -10.09 5.85
CA LEU A 241 -20.11 -11.49 5.39
C LEU A 241 -20.47 -12.53 6.48
N GLY A 242 -20.17 -12.22 7.74
CA GLY A 242 -20.27 -13.18 8.84
C GLY A 242 -19.23 -14.31 8.76
N PRO A 243 -19.11 -15.16 9.80
CA PRO A 243 -18.06 -16.18 9.89
C PRO A 243 -18.08 -17.20 8.73
N GLN A 244 -19.28 -17.69 8.38
CA GLN A 244 -19.46 -18.65 7.28
C GLN A 244 -19.22 -18.01 5.91
N GLY A 245 -19.61 -16.74 5.72
CA GLY A 245 -19.33 -15.99 4.51
C GLY A 245 -17.84 -15.76 4.32
N CYS A 246 -17.10 -15.41 5.38
CA CYS A 246 -15.64 -15.26 5.30
C CYS A 246 -14.95 -16.55 4.88
N LEU A 247 -15.37 -17.71 5.40
CA LEU A 247 -14.81 -19.00 4.97
C LEU A 247 -15.12 -19.30 3.51
N ARG A 248 -16.36 -19.03 3.06
CA ARG A 248 -16.78 -19.24 1.67
C ARG A 248 -16.06 -18.34 0.67
N TRP A 249 -15.86 -17.07 1.04
CA TRP A 249 -15.26 -16.06 0.16
C TRP A 249 -13.74 -15.97 0.28
N ARG A 250 -13.12 -16.65 1.24
CA ARG A 250 -11.67 -16.64 1.45
C ARG A 250 -10.88 -17.00 0.18
N GLY A 251 -11.15 -18.16 -0.41
CA GLY A 251 -10.47 -18.62 -1.63
C GLY A 251 -10.68 -17.70 -2.84
N PRO A 252 -11.93 -17.36 -3.21
CA PRO A 252 -12.20 -16.44 -4.31
C PRO A 252 -11.58 -15.05 -4.11
N LEU A 253 -11.64 -14.49 -2.90
CA LEU A 253 -11.09 -13.16 -2.60
C LEU A 253 -9.55 -13.18 -2.56
N ALA A 254 -8.95 -14.30 -2.17
CA ALA A 254 -7.51 -14.53 -2.29
C ALA A 254 -7.06 -14.58 -3.75
N LEU A 255 -7.79 -15.29 -4.64
CA LEU A 255 -7.50 -15.28 -6.08
C LEU A 255 -7.66 -13.89 -6.70
N PHE A 256 -8.76 -13.20 -6.38
CA PHE A 256 -9.00 -11.83 -6.85
C PHE A 256 -7.85 -10.91 -6.45
N SER A 257 -7.57 -10.83 -5.14
CA SER A 257 -6.54 -9.94 -4.60
C SER A 257 -5.15 -10.32 -5.08
N GLY A 258 -4.85 -11.62 -5.13
CA GLY A 258 -3.57 -12.14 -5.60
C GLY A 258 -3.31 -11.79 -7.07
N LEU A 259 -4.28 -11.98 -7.96
CA LEU A 259 -4.12 -11.64 -9.38
C LEU A 259 -4.03 -10.14 -9.61
N THR A 260 -4.87 -9.34 -8.95
CA THR A 260 -4.79 -7.87 -9.06
C THR A 260 -3.42 -7.37 -8.64
N VAL A 261 -2.92 -7.84 -7.48
CA VAL A 261 -1.60 -7.44 -6.96
C VAL A 261 -0.47 -7.96 -7.85
N LEU A 262 -0.59 -9.18 -8.39
CA LEU A 262 0.40 -9.73 -9.33
C LEU A 262 0.48 -8.91 -10.62
N CYS A 263 -0.65 -8.47 -11.18
CA CYS A 263 -0.64 -7.60 -12.36
C CYS A 263 0.07 -6.27 -12.09
N ILE A 264 -0.26 -5.61 -10.97
CA ILE A 264 0.30 -4.30 -10.63
C ILE A 264 1.79 -4.43 -10.30
N GLY A 265 2.15 -5.34 -9.38
CA GLY A 265 3.54 -5.55 -8.96
C GLY A 265 4.41 -6.15 -10.07
N GLY A 266 3.87 -7.10 -10.85
CA GLY A 266 4.57 -7.70 -11.98
C GLY A 266 4.90 -6.69 -13.08
N ASN A 267 3.97 -5.79 -13.41
CA ASN A 267 4.24 -4.71 -14.37
C ASN A 267 5.38 -3.80 -13.89
N ALA A 268 5.47 -3.49 -12.59
CA ALA A 268 6.55 -2.68 -12.05
C ALA A 268 7.93 -3.37 -12.18
N VAL A 269 8.00 -4.66 -11.82
CA VAL A 269 9.23 -5.46 -11.95
C VAL A 269 9.65 -5.61 -13.42
N ILE A 270 8.71 -5.90 -14.32
CA ILE A 270 9.00 -6.00 -15.76
C ILE A 270 9.57 -4.68 -16.29
N ARG A 271 9.00 -3.53 -15.90
CA ARG A 271 9.54 -2.22 -16.29
C ARG A 271 10.95 -1.98 -15.76
N GLN A 272 11.22 -2.34 -14.50
CA GLN A 272 12.57 -2.25 -13.94
C GLN A 272 13.57 -3.11 -14.71
N ILE A 273 13.24 -4.38 -14.99
CA ILE A 273 14.11 -5.29 -15.75
C ILE A 273 14.36 -4.75 -17.16
N LEU A 274 13.31 -4.30 -17.85
CA LEU A 274 13.43 -3.74 -19.20
C LEU A 274 14.31 -2.48 -19.23
N ASN A 275 14.27 -1.67 -18.17
CA ASN A 275 15.13 -0.50 -18.04
C ASN A 275 16.59 -0.85 -17.73
N MET A 276 16.88 -2.03 -17.14
CA MET A 276 18.24 -2.50 -16.89
C MET A 276 18.90 -3.12 -18.12
N ILE A 277 18.11 -3.62 -19.08
CA ILE A 277 18.60 -4.27 -20.31
C ILE A 277 18.91 -3.23 -21.41
N LYS A 278 18.36 -2.02 -21.30
CA LYS A 278 18.63 -0.89 -22.19
C LYS A 278 19.85 -0.11 -21.74
#